data_AF-A0A1J3F6C4-F1
#
_entry.id   AF-A0A1J3F6C4-F1
#
_cell.length_a   1.000
_cell.length_b   1.000
_cell.length_c   1.000
_cell.angle_alpha   90.00
_cell.angle_beta   90.00
_cell.angle_gamma   90.00
#
_symmetry.space_group_name_H-M   'P 1'
#
loop_
_entity.id
_entity.type
_entity.pdbx_description
1 polymer ?
#
loop_
_entity_poly.entity_id
_entity_poly.type
_entity_poly.pdbx_seq_one_letter_code
_entity_poly.pdbx_strand_id
1 'polypeptide(L)'
;MHSMLDKQEDKSLIYVSFGSLATISESELLEIPCGLRNSDQPFLWVVRVGSVNGTKWIEAIPEELMERLKEKGKIVKWAPQQDVLKHRAIG
;
A
#
# COMPACT_ATOMS: atom_id res chain seq x y z
N MET A 1 -2.00 -11.21 6.85
CA MET A 1 -1.16 -10.75 5.73
C MET A 1 -0.77 -11.92 4.82
N HIS A 2 -0.19 -13.00 5.37
CA HIS A 2 0.12 -14.25 4.66
C HIS A 2 -0.98 -14.70 3.68
N SER A 3 -2.22 -14.90 4.15
CA SER A 3 -3.34 -15.37 3.30
C SER A 3 -3.66 -14.53 2.04
N MET A 4 -3.25 -13.26 1.96
CA MET A 4 -3.44 -12.46 0.73
C MET A 4 -2.29 -12.65 -0.27
N LEU A 5 -1.05 -12.68 0.24
CA LEU A 5 0.15 -12.93 -0.57
C LEU A 5 0.11 -14.35 -1.16
N ASP A 6 -0.31 -15.34 -0.38
CA ASP A 6 -0.31 -16.76 -0.78
C ASP A 6 -1.19 -17.04 -2.02
N LYS A 7 -2.23 -16.22 -2.24
CA LYS A 7 -3.22 -16.36 -3.31
C LYS A 7 -2.78 -15.75 -4.65
N GLN A 8 -1.68 -15.00 -4.67
CA GLN A 8 -1.23 -14.31 -5.87
C GLN A 8 -0.35 -15.22 -6.75
N GLU A 9 -0.23 -14.84 -8.02
CA GLU A 9 0.75 -15.41 -8.93
C GLU A 9 2.16 -14.94 -8.55
N ASP A 10 3.17 -15.62 -9.10
CA ASP A 10 4.57 -15.23 -8.85
C ASP A 10 4.84 -13.86 -9.47
N LYS A 11 5.51 -12.98 -8.70
CA LYS A 11 5.90 -11.63 -9.15
C LYS A 11 4.74 -10.79 -9.70
N SER A 12 3.56 -10.91 -9.10
CA SER A 12 2.35 -10.21 -9.54
C SER A 12 1.83 -9.17 -8.54
N LEU A 13 2.48 -9.01 -7.38
CA LEU A 13 2.02 -8.11 -6.32
C LEU A 13 3.03 -7.00 -6.04
N ILE A 14 2.55 -5.76 -6.11
CA ILE A 14 3.33 -4.56 -5.82
C ILE A 14 3.42 -4.34 -4.32
N TYR A 15 4.63 -4.26 -3.77
CA TYR A 15 4.88 -3.81 -2.40
C TYR A 15 5.30 -2.34 -2.38
N VAL A 16 4.59 -1.51 -1.62
CA VAL A 16 4.90 -0.08 -1.46
C VAL A 16 5.16 0.23 0.01
N SER A 17 6.32 0.84 0.30
CA SER A 17 6.65 1.37 1.63
C SER A 17 7.68 2.49 1.52
N PHE A 18 7.48 3.57 2.27
CA PHE A 18 8.42 4.70 2.34
C PHE A 18 9.43 4.55 3.50
N GLY A 19 9.59 3.34 4.04
CA GLY A 19 10.50 3.11 5.16
C GLY A 19 10.00 3.78 6.45
N SER A 20 10.89 3.95 7.42
CA SER A 20 10.56 4.46 8.77
C SER A 20 10.92 5.91 9.00
N LEU A 21 11.76 6.49 8.14
CA LEU A 21 12.31 7.84 8.32
C LEU A 21 11.68 8.86 7.38
N ALA A 22 11.11 8.43 6.26
CA ALA A 22 10.48 9.34 5.33
C ALA A 22 9.07 9.70 5.80
N THR A 23 8.73 10.98 5.63
CA THR A 23 7.37 11.50 5.69
C THR A 23 6.96 11.94 4.31
N ILE A 24 5.70 11.73 3.95
CA ILE A 24 5.13 12.22 2.68
C ILE A 24 4.13 13.34 2.95
N SER A 25 3.98 14.23 1.99
CA SER A 25 2.92 15.24 1.97
C SER A 25 1.55 14.61 1.73
N GLU A 26 0.49 15.33 2.09
CA GLU A 26 -0.88 14.94 1.74
C GLU A 26 -1.06 14.82 0.22
N SER A 27 -0.45 15.71 -0.58
CA SER A 27 -0.51 15.61 -2.04
C SER A 27 0.15 14.35 -2.58
N GLU A 28 1.33 13.97 -2.06
CA GLU A 28 1.98 12.70 -2.42
C GLU A 28 1.12 11.50 -2.01
N LEU A 29 0.46 11.56 -0.85
CA LEU A 29 -0.46 10.52 -0.41
C LEU A 29 -1.63 10.33 -1.39
N LEU A 30 -2.13 11.39 -2.02
CA LEU A 30 -3.27 11.33 -2.95
C LEU A 30 -2.91 10.78 -4.33
N GLU A 31 -1.66 10.96 -4.79
CA GLU A 31 -1.21 10.47 -6.09
C GLU A 31 -0.95 8.96 -6.13
N ILE A 32 -0.47 8.37 -5.02
CA ILE A 32 -0.15 6.94 -4.93
C ILE A 32 -1.37 6.04 -5.19
N PRO A 33 -2.54 6.26 -4.56
CA PRO A 33 -3.81 5.63 -4.90
C PRO A 33 -4.13 5.59 -6.40
N CYS A 34 -3.92 6.71 -7.11
CA CYS A 34 -4.20 6.82 -8.52
C CYS A 34 -3.26 5.92 -9.34
N GLY A 35 -1.96 5.91 -9.01
CA GLY A 35 -1.00 5.00 -9.64
C GLY A 35 -1.33 3.53 -9.41
N LEU A 36 -1.63 3.15 -8.16
CA LEU A 36 -2.00 1.78 -7.80
C LEU A 36 -3.27 1.33 -8.53
N ARG A 37 -4.31 2.16 -8.54
CA ARG A 37 -5.55 1.90 -9.28
C ARG A 37 -5.28 1.69 -10.77
N ASN A 38 -4.48 2.57 -11.38
CA ASN A 38 -4.22 2.52 -12.82
C ASN A 38 -3.31 1.34 -13.22
N SER A 39 -2.51 0.81 -12.29
CA SER A 39 -1.68 -0.37 -12.56
C SER A 39 -2.49 -1.65 -12.76
N ASP A 40 -3.71 -1.70 -12.25
CA ASP A 40 -4.58 -2.89 -12.16
C ASP A 40 -3.93 -4.12 -11.50
N GLN A 41 -2.80 -3.92 -10.81
CA GLN A 41 -2.08 -4.99 -10.11
C GLN A 41 -2.52 -5.09 -8.65
N PRO A 42 -2.53 -6.31 -8.08
CA PRO A 42 -2.59 -6.49 -6.63
C PRO A 42 -1.48 -5.73 -5.92
N PHE A 43 -1.78 -5.18 -4.74
CA PHE A 43 -0.78 -4.44 -3.98
C PHE A 43 -0.89 -4.61 -2.47
N LEU A 44 0.24 -4.39 -1.80
CA LEU A 44 0.35 -4.20 -0.36
C LEU A 44 1.08 -2.89 -0.11
N TRP A 45 0.34 -1.88 0.36
CA TRP A 45 0.88 -0.56 0.66
C TRP A 45 0.94 -0.33 2.16
N VAL A 46 2.15 -0.07 2.66
CA VAL A 46 2.39 0.28 4.06
C VAL A 46 2.43 1.81 4.21
N VAL A 47 1.43 2.36 4.88
CA VAL A 47 1.39 3.77 5.30
C VAL A 47 1.47 3.78 6.81
N ARG A 48 2.45 4.45 7.41
CA ARG A 48 2.56 4.49 8.88
C ARG A 48 1.67 5.59 9.45
N VAL A 49 1.19 5.40 10.68
CA VAL A 49 0.50 6.49 11.39
C VAL A 49 1.51 7.60 11.68
N GLY A 50 1.15 8.83 11.34
CA GLY A 50 2.01 10.00 11.51
C GLY A 50 3.13 10.16 10.47
N SER A 51 3.18 9.31 9.43
CA SER A 51 4.14 9.51 8.32
C SER A 51 3.60 10.40 7.20
N VAL A 52 2.40 10.94 7.35
CA VAL A 52 1.77 11.85 6.39
C VAL A 52 1.61 13.21 7.04
N ASN A 53 2.15 14.24 6.42
CA ASN A 53 2.01 15.61 6.93
C ASN A 53 0.59 16.11 6.69
N GLY A 54 -0.05 16.66 7.73
CA GLY A 54 -1.41 17.22 7.64
C GLY A 54 -2.54 16.25 8.00
N THR A 55 -2.26 14.93 8.06
CA THR A 55 -3.24 13.91 8.46
C THR A 55 -2.67 12.91 9.45
N LYS A 56 -3.54 12.11 10.08
CA LYS A 56 -3.08 11.10 11.04
C LYS A 56 -2.60 9.83 10.34
N TRP A 57 -3.20 9.47 9.22
CA TRP A 57 -2.87 8.27 8.46
C TRP A 57 -3.30 8.37 6.98
N ILE A 58 -4.53 8.01 6.66
CA ILE A 58 -5.06 7.93 5.28
C ILE A 58 -6.39 8.67 5.12
N GLU A 59 -6.75 9.51 6.10
CA GLU A 59 -8.04 10.21 6.13
C GLU A 59 -8.23 11.18 4.97
N ALA A 60 -7.14 11.64 4.33
CA ALA A 60 -7.22 12.45 3.12
C ALA A 60 -7.65 11.65 1.88
N ILE A 61 -7.52 10.31 1.87
CA ILE A 61 -7.92 9.50 0.71
C ILE A 61 -9.45 9.46 0.64
N PRO A 62 -10.08 9.87 -0.49
CA PRO A 62 -11.53 9.81 -0.66
C PRO A 62 -12.08 8.40 -0.47
N GLU A 63 -13.27 8.29 0.16
CA GLU A 63 -13.87 7.01 0.49
C GLU A 63 -14.14 6.15 -0.75
N GLU A 64 -14.63 6.77 -1.83
CA GLU A 64 -14.91 6.09 -3.09
C GLU A 64 -13.63 5.51 -3.73
N LEU A 65 -12.49 6.18 -3.54
CA LEU A 65 -11.19 5.68 -3.99
C LEU A 65 -10.69 4.55 -3.08
N MET A 66 -10.90 4.67 -1.77
CA MET A 66 -10.56 3.66 -0.78
C MET A 66 -11.31 2.35 -1.03
N GLU A 67 -12.59 2.40 -1.36
CA GLU A 67 -13.39 1.21 -1.69
C GLU A 67 -12.84 0.47 -2.90
N ARG A 68 -12.55 1.19 -4.00
CA ARG A 68 -11.95 0.61 -5.21
C ARG A 68 -10.59 -0.02 -4.94
N LEU A 69 -9.77 0.61 -4.11
CA LEU A 69 -8.44 0.10 -3.74
C LEU A 69 -8.52 -1.21 -2.95
N LYS A 70 -9.53 -1.37 -2.08
CA LYS A 70 -9.72 -2.58 -1.26
C LYS A 70 -10.08 -3.81 -2.09
N GLU A 71 -10.58 -3.64 -3.31
CA GLU A 71 -10.87 -4.76 -4.22
C GLU A 71 -9.60 -5.43 -4.75
N LYS A 72 -8.51 -4.67 -4.87
CA LYS A 72 -7.26 -5.13 -5.50
C LYS A 72 -6.12 -5.32 -4.50
N GLY A 73 -6.12 -4.61 -3.38
CA GLY A 73 -4.99 -4.61 -2.47
C GLY A 73 -5.32 -4.33 -1.02
N LYS A 74 -4.26 -4.15 -0.23
CA LYS A 74 -4.37 -3.82 1.20
C LYS A 74 -3.49 -2.63 1.53
N ILE A 75 -4.06 -1.70 2.29
CA ILE A 75 -3.33 -0.61 2.95
C ILE A 75 -3.21 -0.96 4.43
N VAL A 76 -1.98 -1.02 4.95
CA VAL A 76 -1.71 -1.44 6.33
C VAL A 76 -0.77 -0.47 7.03
N LYS A 77 -0.85 -0.44 8.36
CA LYS A 77 0.01 0.41 9.20
C LYS A 77 1.44 -0.10 9.32
N TRP A 78 1.62 -1.40 9.18
CA TRP A 78 2.89 -2.10 9.33
C TRP A 78 2.85 -3.47 8.64
N ALA A 79 4.02 -3.92 8.18
CA ALA A 79 4.24 -5.26 7.67
C ALA A 79 5.66 -5.74 8.02
N PRO A 80 5.89 -7.05 8.24
CA PRO A 80 7.22 -7.63 8.36
C PRO A 80 7.93 -7.58 6.99
N GLN A 81 8.54 -6.44 6.67
CA GLN A 81 9.07 -6.13 5.34
C GLN A 81 10.01 -7.20 4.79
N GLN A 82 10.87 -7.79 5.63
CA GLN A 82 11.78 -8.86 5.19
C GLN A 82 11.03 -10.10 4.71
N ASP A 83 9.93 -10.48 5.37
CA ASP A 83 9.15 -11.65 5.00
C ASP A 83 8.30 -11.36 3.76
N VAL A 84 7.75 -10.14 3.66
CA VAL A 84 7.03 -9.69 2.46
C VAL A 84 7.94 -9.76 1.24
N LEU A 85 9.12 -9.14 1.30
CA LEU A 85 10.04 -9.08 0.17
C LEU A 85 10.58 -10.46 -0.28
N LYS A 86 10.56 -11.47 0.61
CA LYS A 86 10.95 -12.84 0.27
C LYS A 86 9.81 -13.66 -0.34
N HIS A 87 8.58 -13.18 -0.27
CA HIS A 87 7.42 -13.92 -0.73
C HIS A 87 7.37 -13.98 -2.26
N ARG A 88 7.06 -15.17 -2.83
CA ARG A 88 7.05 -15.44 -4.28
C ARG A 88 6.21 -14.45 -5.11
N ALA A 89 5.14 -13.94 -4.50
CA ALA A 89 4.22 -13.01 -5.12
C ALA A 89 4.79 -11.62 -5.38
N ILE A 90 5.84 -11.20 -4.64
CA ILE A 90 6.39 -9.85 -4.80
C ILE A 90 7.29 -9.79 -6.03
N GLY A 91 7.06 -8.81 -6.92
CA GLY A 91 7.88 -8.57 -8.10
C GLY A 91 7.38 -7.43 -8.96
#